data_AF-X1H815-F1
#
_entry.id   AF-X1H815-F1
#
_cell.length_a   1.000
_cell.length_b   1.000
_cell.length_c   1.000
_cell.angle_alpha   90.00
_cell.angle_beta   90.00
_cell.angle_gamma   90.00
#
_symmetry.space_group_name_H-M   'P 1'
#
loop_
_entity.id
_entity.type
_entity.pdbx_description
1 polymer ?
#
loop_
_entity_poly.entity_id
_entity_poly.type
_entity_poly.pdbx_seq_one_letter_code
_entity_poly.pdbx_strand_id
1 'polypeptide(L)'
;MEKNKRILVLILTLLLSGLYVYLFGFVFFTPDWMTIILDIAFWITLLLYFFLVNEIWTWVKEGKRSELADIVFIAFLFCLIFFLLKDLMTSFMGAFFIYLLLGRSEVKEYEVLSKLLDISLITYAVIFFSGIISRIINNDIILNIAFSFSIWLILGLGFAYFGRKYIVVFRFLSPEYLTLLLYVLAWLV
;
A
#
# COMPACT_ATOMS: atom_id res chain seq x y z
N MET A 1 18.99 3.12 -15.34
CA MET A 1 19.08 1.65 -15.16
C MET A 1 19.35 1.01 -16.52
N GLU A 2 20.36 0.14 -16.64
CA GLU A 2 20.69 -0.53 -17.91
C GLU A 2 19.54 -1.40 -18.43
N LYS A 3 19.42 -1.53 -19.76
CA LYS A 3 18.33 -2.28 -20.43
C LYS A 3 18.19 -3.72 -19.89
N ASN A 4 19.30 -4.38 -19.59
CA ASN A 4 19.31 -5.75 -19.02
C ASN A 4 18.71 -5.81 -17.62
N LYS A 5 18.93 -4.78 -16.79
CA LYS A 5 18.32 -4.70 -15.45
C LYS A 5 16.81 -4.47 -15.53
N ARG A 6 16.32 -3.73 -16.54
CA ARG A 6 14.87 -3.49 -16.75
C ARG A 6 14.15 -4.78 -17.18
N ILE A 7 14.76 -5.53 -18.08
CA ILE A 7 14.25 -6.84 -18.51
C ILE A 7 14.23 -7.82 -17.34
N LEU A 8 15.27 -7.81 -16.50
CA LEU A 8 15.31 -8.63 -15.29
C LEU A 8 14.16 -8.29 -14.33
N VAL A 9 13.83 -7.02 -14.14
CA VAL A 9 12.68 -6.61 -13.32
C VAL A 9 11.35 -7.11 -13.89
N LEU A 10 11.18 -7.09 -15.21
CA LEU A 10 9.98 -7.62 -15.87
C LEU A 10 9.85 -9.15 -15.68
N ILE A 11 10.96 -9.89 -15.85
CA ILE A 11 10.98 -11.33 -15.62
C ILE A 11 10.70 -11.64 -14.14
N LEU A 12 11.29 -10.87 -13.22
CA LEU A 12 11.10 -11.07 -11.78
C LEU A 12 9.66 -10.77 -11.35
N THR A 13 9.03 -9.73 -11.90
CA THR A 13 7.62 -9.40 -11.62
C THR A 13 6.68 -10.48 -12.14
N LEU A 14 6.91 -11.00 -13.35
CA LEU A 14 6.15 -12.13 -13.88
C LEU A 14 6.32 -13.39 -13.01
N LEU A 15 7.55 -13.75 -12.65
CA LEU A 15 7.83 -14.91 -11.78
C LEU A 15 7.24 -14.76 -10.38
N LEU A 16 7.37 -13.59 -9.75
CA LEU A 16 6.80 -13.33 -8.43
C LEU A 16 5.27 -13.33 -8.46
N SER A 17 4.64 -12.80 -9.52
CA SER A 17 3.19 -12.88 -9.68
C SER A 17 2.70 -14.32 -9.88
N GLY A 18 3.45 -15.15 -10.62
CA GLY A 18 3.16 -16.58 -10.76
C GLY A 18 3.35 -17.37 -9.46
N LEU A 19 4.43 -17.10 -8.73
CA LEU A 19 4.68 -17.68 -7.40
C LEU A 19 3.61 -17.27 -6.39
N TYR A 20 3.13 -16.04 -6.46
CA TYR A 20 2.06 -15.54 -5.61
C TYR A 20 0.74 -16.29 -5.87
N VAL A 21 0.34 -16.44 -7.14
CA VAL A 21 -0.83 -17.25 -7.52
C VAL A 21 -0.68 -18.70 -7.05
N TYR A 22 0.52 -19.27 -7.17
CA TYR A 22 0.79 -20.63 -6.72
C TYR A 22 0.72 -20.77 -5.19
N LEU A 23 1.38 -19.88 -4.44
CA LEU A 23 1.41 -19.95 -2.97
C LEU A 23 0.04 -19.70 -2.35
N PHE A 24 -0.68 -18.67 -2.81
CA PHE A 24 -2.03 -18.38 -2.31
C PHE A 24 -3.06 -19.39 -2.81
N GLY A 25 -2.95 -19.85 -4.06
CA GLY A 25 -3.88 -20.77 -4.69
C GLY A 25 -3.63 -22.26 -4.43
N PHE A 26 -2.52 -22.67 -3.81
CA PHE A 26 -2.29 -24.10 -3.53
C PHE A 26 -1.86 -24.39 -2.10
N VAL A 27 -1.20 -23.45 -1.40
CA VAL A 27 -0.61 -23.74 -0.08
C VAL A 27 -1.50 -23.24 1.07
N PHE A 28 -2.11 -22.06 0.95
CA PHE A 28 -2.87 -21.44 2.04
C PHE A 28 -4.38 -21.67 1.99
N PHE A 29 -4.94 -21.74 0.79
CA PHE A 29 -6.35 -22.02 0.57
C PHE A 29 -6.40 -23.15 -0.45
N THR A 30 -6.92 -24.33 -0.09
CA THR A 30 -7.38 -25.30 -1.11
C THR A 30 -8.52 -24.62 -1.85
N PRO A 31 -8.33 -24.05 -3.04
CA PRO A 31 -9.31 -23.15 -3.58
C PRO A 31 -10.45 -23.96 -4.14
N ASP A 32 -11.66 -23.60 -3.75
CA ASP A 32 -12.78 -23.85 -4.61
C ASP A 32 -12.66 -22.90 -5.81
N TRP A 33 -12.12 -23.41 -6.91
CA TRP A 33 -11.91 -22.63 -8.14
C TRP A 33 -13.19 -21.96 -8.63
N MET A 34 -14.37 -22.54 -8.35
CA MET A 34 -15.65 -21.90 -8.66
C MET A 34 -15.83 -20.59 -7.89
N THR A 35 -15.50 -20.57 -6.60
CA THR A 35 -15.64 -19.35 -5.79
C THR A 35 -14.71 -18.23 -6.27
N ILE A 36 -13.50 -18.55 -6.71
CA ILE A 36 -12.54 -17.57 -7.23
C ILE A 36 -13.00 -17.01 -8.57
N ILE A 37 -13.46 -17.86 -9.49
CA ILE A 37 -13.88 -17.45 -10.84
C ILE A 37 -15.16 -16.60 -10.78
N LEU A 38 -16.03 -16.83 -9.79
CA LEU A 38 -17.24 -16.02 -9.60
C LEU A 38 -16.96 -14.68 -8.88
N ASP A 39 -15.75 -14.49 -8.36
CA ASP A 39 -15.39 -13.29 -7.61
C ASP A 39 -15.07 -12.11 -8.52
N ILE A 40 -15.82 -11.02 -8.38
CA ILE A 40 -15.61 -9.81 -9.19
C ILE A 40 -14.24 -9.18 -8.89
N ALA A 41 -13.77 -9.24 -7.63
CA ALA A 41 -12.47 -8.68 -7.26
C ALA A 41 -11.31 -9.41 -7.95
N PHE A 42 -11.48 -10.72 -8.24
CA PHE A 42 -10.50 -11.49 -9.01
C PHE A 42 -10.35 -10.93 -10.42
N TRP A 43 -11.46 -10.73 -11.13
CA TRP A 43 -11.45 -10.22 -12.51
C TRP A 43 -10.90 -8.80 -12.61
N ILE A 44 -11.25 -7.92 -11.66
CA ILE A 44 -10.72 -6.56 -11.60
C ILE A 44 -9.19 -6.61 -11.39
N THR A 45 -8.72 -7.45 -10.46
CA THR A 45 -7.29 -7.62 -10.19
C THR A 45 -6.54 -8.13 -11.42
N LEU A 46 -7.14 -9.07 -12.15
CA LEU A 46 -6.57 -9.65 -13.37
C LEU A 46 -6.50 -8.63 -14.51
N LEU A 47 -7.52 -7.79 -14.67
CA LEU A 47 -7.52 -6.68 -15.62
C LEU A 47 -6.44 -5.64 -15.28
N LEU A 48 -6.32 -5.25 -14.00
CA LEU A 48 -5.28 -4.31 -13.55
C LEU A 48 -3.87 -4.91 -13.68
N TYR A 49 -3.73 -6.22 -13.50
CA TYR A 49 -2.48 -6.92 -13.75
C TYR A 49 -2.02 -6.78 -15.21
N PHE A 50 -2.94 -6.90 -16.18
CA PHE A 50 -2.60 -6.67 -17.59
C PHE A 50 -2.11 -5.24 -17.85
N PHE A 51 -2.77 -4.23 -17.25
CA PHE A 51 -2.30 -2.85 -17.35
C PHE A 51 -0.91 -2.66 -16.71
N LEU A 52 -0.68 -3.29 -15.57
CA LEU A 52 0.62 -3.25 -14.88
C LEU A 52 1.73 -3.88 -15.75
N VAL A 53 1.47 -5.04 -16.36
CA VAL A 53 2.43 -5.67 -17.28
C VAL A 53 2.70 -4.77 -18.49
N ASN A 54 1.67 -4.15 -19.06
CA ASN A 54 1.83 -3.21 -20.17
C ASN A 54 2.66 -1.97 -19.78
N GLU A 55 2.47 -1.45 -18.56
CA GLU A 55 3.27 -0.33 -18.04
C GLU A 55 4.74 -0.73 -17.82
N ILE A 56 4.99 -1.90 -17.25
CA ILE A 56 6.37 -2.41 -17.09
C ILE A 56 7.00 -2.64 -18.47
N TRP A 57 6.25 -3.16 -19.45
CA TRP A 57 6.74 -3.35 -20.82
C TRP A 57 7.10 -2.02 -21.49
N THR A 58 6.24 -1.01 -21.36
CA THR A 58 6.49 0.34 -21.88
C THR A 58 7.72 0.96 -21.22
N TRP A 59 7.87 0.80 -19.90
CA TRP A 59 9.04 1.25 -19.17
C TRP A 59 10.33 0.54 -19.61
N VAL A 60 10.28 -0.76 -19.92
CA VAL A 60 11.42 -1.51 -20.46
C VAL A 60 11.81 -1.00 -21.84
N LYS A 61 10.83 -0.74 -22.72
CA LYS A 61 11.04 -0.36 -24.12
C LYS A 61 11.50 1.09 -24.27
N GLU A 62 10.84 2.02 -23.59
CA GLU A 62 11.03 3.47 -23.76
C GLU A 62 11.93 4.07 -22.67
N GLY A 63 12.09 3.36 -21.55
CA GLY A 63 12.95 3.78 -20.44
C GLY A 63 12.40 4.89 -19.57
N LYS A 64 11.19 5.36 -19.85
CA LYS A 64 10.42 6.33 -19.06
C LYS A 64 9.18 5.65 -18.48
N ARG A 65 8.78 6.08 -17.29
CA ARG A 65 7.50 5.66 -16.68
C ARG A 65 6.37 6.51 -17.28
N SER A 66 5.23 5.90 -17.50
CA SER A 66 3.98 6.61 -17.80
C SER A 66 3.52 7.42 -16.59
N GLU A 67 2.82 8.52 -16.82
CA GLU A 67 2.16 9.30 -15.75
C GLU A 67 1.09 8.48 -15.01
N LEU A 68 0.51 7.48 -15.69
CA LEU A 68 -0.49 6.59 -15.11
C LEU A 68 0.11 5.41 -14.36
N ALA A 69 1.43 5.19 -14.44
CA ALA A 69 2.07 4.01 -13.88
C ALA A 69 1.85 3.90 -12.36
N ASP A 70 1.91 5.03 -11.64
CA ASP A 70 1.72 5.04 -10.18
C ASP A 70 0.26 4.73 -9.80
N ILE A 71 -0.71 5.28 -10.56
CA ILE A 71 -2.13 5.00 -10.35
C ILE A 71 -2.43 3.52 -10.61
N VAL A 72 -1.94 2.98 -11.73
CA VAL A 72 -2.12 1.57 -12.08
C VAL A 72 -1.49 0.67 -11.01
N PHE A 73 -0.31 1.03 -10.49
CA PHE A 73 0.38 0.27 -9.46
C PHE A 73 -0.37 0.26 -8.13
N ILE A 74 -0.83 1.43 -7.65
CA ILE A 74 -1.60 1.54 -6.41
C ILE A 74 -2.94 0.81 -6.55
N ALA A 75 -3.66 1.01 -7.67
CA ALA A 75 -4.93 0.34 -7.92
C ALA A 75 -4.77 -1.18 -7.97
N PHE A 76 -3.72 -1.67 -8.63
CA PHE A 76 -3.40 -3.09 -8.66
C PHE A 76 -3.14 -3.65 -7.26
N LEU A 77 -2.28 -3.00 -6.47
CA LEU A 77 -2.00 -3.42 -5.09
C LEU A 77 -3.25 -3.43 -4.22
N PHE A 78 -4.08 -2.41 -4.33
CA PHE A 78 -5.35 -2.32 -3.62
C PHE A 78 -6.27 -3.51 -3.96
N CYS A 79 -6.52 -3.74 -5.25
CA CYS A 79 -7.39 -4.83 -5.69
C CYS A 79 -6.82 -6.20 -5.35
N LEU A 80 -5.50 -6.37 -5.43
CA LEU A 80 -4.83 -7.61 -5.06
C LEU A 80 -4.99 -7.93 -3.57
N ILE A 81 -4.75 -6.96 -2.70
CA ILE A 81 -4.90 -7.15 -1.25
C ILE A 81 -6.39 -7.33 -0.89
N PHE A 82 -7.28 -6.59 -1.54
CA PHE A 82 -8.73 -6.72 -1.35
C PHE A 82 -9.25 -8.08 -1.77
N PHE A 83 -8.75 -8.60 -2.90
CA PHE A 83 -9.09 -9.93 -3.36
C PHE A 83 -8.73 -10.99 -2.31
N LEU A 84 -7.58 -10.86 -1.65
CA LEU A 84 -7.15 -11.79 -0.59
C LEU A 84 -7.93 -11.64 0.71
N LEU A 85 -8.03 -10.42 1.24
CA LEU A 85 -8.47 -10.19 2.61
C LEU A 85 -9.97 -9.89 2.71
N LYS A 86 -10.60 -9.47 1.61
CA LYS A 86 -11.99 -9.01 1.53
C LYS A 86 -12.32 -7.85 2.48
N ASP A 87 -11.29 -7.12 2.92
CA ASP A 87 -11.42 -5.95 3.77
C ASP A 87 -10.89 -4.70 3.04
N LEU A 88 -11.77 -3.71 2.85
CA LEU A 88 -11.44 -2.48 2.13
C LEU A 88 -10.34 -1.70 2.85
N MET A 89 -10.45 -1.60 4.17
CA MET A 89 -9.61 -0.72 4.96
C MET A 89 -8.16 -1.22 5.00
N THR A 90 -7.97 -2.51 5.29
CA THR A 90 -6.64 -3.14 5.25
C THR A 90 -6.05 -3.09 3.84
N SER A 91 -6.88 -3.14 2.80
CA SER A 91 -6.42 -3.04 1.41
C SER A 91 -5.88 -1.66 1.05
N PHE A 92 -6.57 -0.59 1.47
CA PHE A 92 -6.06 0.77 1.32
C PHE A 92 -4.73 0.95 2.05
N MET A 93 -4.67 0.55 3.33
CA MET A 93 -3.48 0.73 4.16
C MET A 93 -2.29 -0.06 3.63
N GLY A 94 -2.51 -1.29 3.16
CA GLY A 94 -1.48 -2.12 2.55
C GLY A 94 -0.97 -1.57 1.21
N ALA A 95 -1.87 -1.12 0.33
CA ALA A 95 -1.47 -0.54 -0.96
C ALA A 95 -0.63 0.71 -0.79
N PHE A 96 -1.05 1.64 0.08
CA PHE A 96 -0.29 2.85 0.39
C PHE A 96 1.02 2.54 1.14
N PHE A 97 1.03 1.56 2.06
CA PHE A 97 2.26 1.14 2.73
C PHE A 97 3.33 0.67 1.74
N ILE A 98 2.97 -0.26 0.83
CA ILE A 98 3.90 -0.80 -0.17
C ILE A 98 4.35 0.30 -1.13
N TYR A 99 3.43 1.16 -1.56
CA TYR A 99 3.75 2.29 -2.44
C TYR A 99 4.73 3.27 -1.79
N LEU A 100 4.47 3.69 -0.55
CA LEU A 100 5.36 4.59 0.19
C LEU A 100 6.73 3.95 0.44
N LEU A 101 6.80 2.62 0.59
CA LEU A 101 8.07 1.94 0.82
C LEU A 101 9.01 2.09 -0.39
N LEU A 102 8.44 2.07 -1.61
CA LEU A 102 9.16 2.37 -2.84
C LEU A 102 9.52 3.87 -2.93
N GLY A 103 8.56 4.75 -2.64
CA GLY A 103 8.74 6.21 -2.67
C GLY A 103 9.75 6.73 -1.65
N ARG A 104 9.99 6.02 -0.54
CA ARG A 104 11.02 6.36 0.45
C ARG A 104 12.39 6.56 -0.16
N SER A 105 12.73 5.78 -1.20
CA SER A 105 14.04 5.84 -1.84
C SER A 105 14.30 7.15 -2.60
N GLU A 106 13.24 7.80 -3.07
CA GLU A 106 13.30 9.03 -3.88
C GLU A 106 13.40 10.28 -3.00
N VAL A 107 12.91 10.19 -1.76
CA VAL A 107 12.74 11.35 -0.87
C VAL A 107 13.82 11.44 0.23
N LYS A 108 14.80 10.53 0.22
CA LYS A 108 15.86 10.46 1.25
C LYS A 108 16.65 11.76 1.43
N GLU A 109 16.76 12.55 0.37
CA GLU A 109 17.53 13.80 0.38
C GLU A 109 16.82 14.92 1.16
N TYR A 110 15.50 14.83 1.34
CA TYR A 110 14.70 15.82 2.04
C TYR A 110 14.44 15.39 3.49
N GLU A 111 15.19 15.95 4.43
CA GLU A 111 15.18 15.51 5.84
C GLU A 111 13.78 15.55 6.49
N VAL A 112 12.99 16.59 6.23
CA VAL A 112 11.63 16.73 6.80
C VAL A 112 10.66 15.74 6.13
N LEU A 113 10.68 15.67 4.80
CA LEU A 113 9.73 14.84 4.06
C LEU A 113 10.02 13.35 4.26
N SER A 114 11.30 12.95 4.35
CA SER A 114 11.69 11.58 4.69
C SER A 114 11.20 11.18 6.08
N LYS A 115 11.28 12.06 7.09
CA LYS A 115 10.79 11.78 8.45
C LYS A 115 9.26 11.67 8.49
N LEU A 116 8.54 12.53 7.75
CA LEU A 116 7.08 12.43 7.63
C LEU A 116 6.67 11.12 6.94
N LEU A 117 7.36 10.74 5.87
CA LEU A 117 7.12 9.50 5.14
C LEU A 117 7.39 8.27 6.04
N ASP A 118 8.43 8.32 6.89
CA ASP A 118 8.70 7.28 7.88
C ASP A 118 7.56 7.13 8.91
N ILE A 119 6.99 8.25 9.39
CA ILE A 119 5.81 8.22 10.29
C ILE A 119 4.61 7.56 9.61
N SER A 120 4.32 7.94 8.36
CA SER A 120 3.22 7.35 7.59
C SER A 120 3.46 5.86 7.32
N LEU A 121 4.68 5.47 6.96
CA LEU A 121 5.07 4.08 6.74
C LEU A 121 4.83 3.21 7.97
N ILE A 122 5.30 3.67 9.14
CA ILE A 122 5.14 2.90 10.38
C ILE A 122 3.66 2.80 10.75
N THR A 123 2.91 3.90 10.63
CA THR A 123 1.47 3.92 10.91
C THR A 123 0.71 2.94 10.02
N TYR A 124 0.92 3.00 8.70
CA TYR A 124 0.25 2.11 7.75
C TYR A 124 0.70 0.66 7.93
N ALA A 125 1.97 0.40 8.25
CA ALA A 125 2.45 -0.94 8.56
C ALA A 125 1.69 -1.54 9.76
N VAL A 126 1.58 -0.80 10.87
CA VAL A 126 0.90 -1.28 12.08
C VAL A 126 -0.56 -1.62 11.79
N ILE A 127 -1.27 -0.75 11.08
CA ILE A 127 -2.68 -0.98 10.72
C ILE A 127 -2.78 -2.18 9.77
N PHE A 128 -1.95 -2.24 8.74
CA PHE A 128 -1.97 -3.30 7.74
C PHE A 128 -1.70 -4.69 8.34
N PHE A 129 -0.63 -4.83 9.13
CA PHE A 129 -0.32 -6.09 9.80
C PHE A 129 -1.37 -6.46 10.85
N SER A 130 -1.93 -5.48 11.57
CA SER A 130 -3.04 -5.71 12.49
C SER A 130 -4.29 -6.21 11.76
N GLY A 131 -4.58 -5.70 10.56
CA GLY A 131 -5.66 -6.17 9.69
C GLY A 131 -5.46 -7.61 9.22
N ILE A 132 -4.24 -7.97 8.81
CA ILE A 132 -3.90 -9.36 8.47
C ILE A 132 -4.12 -10.28 9.68
N ILE A 133 -3.61 -9.92 10.86
CA ILE A 133 -3.75 -10.72 12.09
C ILE A 133 -5.22 -10.83 12.50
N SER A 134 -5.95 -9.72 12.46
CA SER A 134 -7.38 -9.65 12.76
C SER A 134 -8.17 -10.61 11.88
N ARG A 135 -7.83 -10.70 10.60
CA ARG A 135 -8.47 -11.64 9.67
C ARG A 135 -8.12 -13.10 9.95
N ILE A 136 -6.86 -13.39 10.30
CA ILE A 136 -6.44 -14.75 10.67
C ILE A 136 -7.18 -15.23 11.93
N ILE A 137 -7.37 -14.34 12.90
CA ILE A 137 -8.05 -14.65 14.18
C ILE A 137 -9.59 -14.54 14.05
N ASN A 138 -10.09 -14.02 12.93
CA ASN A 138 -11.50 -13.67 12.71
C ASN A 138 -12.08 -12.78 13.82
N ASN A 139 -11.30 -11.77 14.24
CA ASN A 139 -11.71 -10.83 15.29
C ASN A 139 -11.29 -9.39 14.95
N ASP A 140 -12.28 -8.54 14.71
CA ASP A 140 -12.11 -7.15 14.27
C ASP A 140 -11.62 -6.20 15.37
N ILE A 141 -11.63 -6.64 16.64
CA ILE A 141 -11.20 -5.83 17.80
C ILE A 141 -9.75 -5.37 17.62
N ILE A 142 -8.88 -6.24 17.08
CA ILE A 142 -7.46 -5.93 16.89
C ILE A 142 -7.28 -4.79 15.88
N LEU A 143 -8.03 -4.83 14.77
CA LEU A 143 -7.99 -3.79 13.76
C LEU A 143 -8.51 -2.45 14.30
N ASN A 144 -9.62 -2.46 15.03
CA ASN A 144 -10.22 -1.26 15.63
C ASN A 144 -9.30 -0.61 16.67
N ILE A 145 -8.62 -1.43 17.49
CA ILE A 145 -7.60 -0.95 18.44
C ILE A 145 -6.44 -0.33 17.69
N ALA A 146 -5.91 -0.99 16.65
CA ALA A 146 -4.82 -0.46 15.84
C ALA A 146 -5.19 0.88 15.18
N PHE A 147 -6.43 1.01 14.68
CA PHE A 147 -6.94 2.27 14.14
C PHE A 147 -7.01 3.38 15.18
N SER A 148 -7.59 3.10 16.34
CA SER A 148 -7.68 4.08 17.43
C SER A 148 -6.30 4.47 17.98
N PHE A 149 -5.35 3.52 17.99
CA PHE A 149 -3.98 3.75 18.41
C PHE A 149 -3.14 4.51 17.37
N SER A 150 -3.54 4.50 16.10
CA SER A 150 -2.79 5.15 15.01
C SER A 150 -2.54 6.65 15.24
N ILE A 151 -3.50 7.37 15.83
CA ILE A 151 -3.37 8.79 16.16
C ILE A 151 -2.26 9.00 17.21
N TRP A 152 -2.25 8.18 18.25
CA TRP A 152 -1.22 8.21 19.30
C TRP A 152 0.15 7.85 18.74
N LEU A 153 0.19 6.91 17.80
CA LEU A 153 1.40 6.51 17.11
C LEU A 153 1.96 7.65 16.25
N ILE A 154 1.12 8.33 15.46
CA ILE A 154 1.51 9.50 14.66
C ILE A 154 2.05 10.61 15.57
N LEU A 155 1.36 10.93 16.66
CA LEU A 155 1.79 11.95 17.62
C LEU A 155 3.12 11.57 18.28
N GLY A 156 3.23 10.34 18.78
CA GLY A 156 4.43 9.83 19.44
C GLY A 156 5.65 9.85 18.52
N LEU A 157 5.52 9.33 17.30
CA LEU A 157 6.59 9.38 16.32
C LEU A 157 6.88 10.82 15.86
N GLY A 158 5.87 11.66 15.70
CA GLY A 158 6.01 13.08 15.40
C GLY A 158 6.90 13.81 16.40
N PHE A 159 6.63 13.61 17.70
CA PHE A 159 7.49 14.12 18.77
C PHE A 159 8.88 13.46 18.79
N ALA A 160 9.00 12.17 18.50
CA ALA A 160 10.30 11.49 18.45
C ALA A 160 11.21 12.02 17.33
N TYR A 161 10.67 12.26 16.13
CA TYR A 161 11.43 12.71 14.96
C TYR A 161 11.70 14.22 14.94
N PHE A 162 10.76 15.04 15.42
CA PHE A 162 10.84 16.50 15.32
C PHE A 162 10.94 17.22 16.68
N GLY A 163 10.78 16.52 17.80
CA GLY A 163 10.83 17.10 19.13
C GLY A 163 9.79 18.23 19.31
N ARG A 164 10.20 19.32 19.97
CA ARG A 164 9.34 20.51 20.15
C ARG A 164 8.99 21.21 18.83
N LYS A 165 9.78 21.01 17.78
CA LYS A 165 9.52 21.59 16.45
C LYS A 165 8.37 20.90 15.74
N TYR A 166 7.88 19.76 16.24
CA TYR A 166 6.71 19.07 15.69
C TYR A 166 5.46 19.97 15.66
N ILE A 167 5.25 20.80 16.69
CA ILE A 167 4.13 21.78 16.75
C ILE A 167 4.19 22.74 15.55
N VAL A 168 5.41 23.09 15.12
CA VAL A 168 5.63 23.99 13.99
C VAL A 168 5.40 23.25 12.66
N VAL A 169 5.87 22.01 12.53
CA VAL A 169 5.63 21.18 11.34
C VAL A 169 4.13 20.87 11.16
N PHE A 170 3.42 20.59 12.25
CA PHE A 170 1.96 20.38 12.24
C PHE A 170 1.20 21.65 11.84
N ARG A 171 1.74 22.83 12.16
CA ARG A 171 1.18 24.14 11.77
C ARG A 171 1.46 24.50 10.29
N PHE A 172 2.46 23.89 9.68
CA PHE A 172 2.83 24.08 8.27
C PHE A 172 2.38 22.95 7.35
N LEU A 173 1.69 21.92 7.88
CA LEU A 173 0.84 21.08 7.03
C LEU A 173 -0.13 22.03 6.32
N SER A 174 -0.08 22.06 4.99
CA SER A 174 -0.91 23.00 4.23
C SER A 174 -2.40 22.79 4.59
N PRO A 175 -3.23 23.84 4.50
CA PRO A 175 -4.65 23.76 4.82
C PRO A 175 -5.36 22.59 4.13
N GLU A 176 -4.89 22.18 2.95
CA GLU A 176 -5.40 21.02 2.21
C GLU A 176 -5.18 19.68 2.96
N TYR A 177 -4.03 19.48 3.63
CA TYR A 177 -3.79 18.26 4.41
C TYR A 177 -4.56 18.25 5.74
N LEU A 178 -4.74 19.42 6.37
CA LEU A 178 -5.57 19.55 7.57
C LEU A 178 -7.04 19.30 7.26
N THR A 179 -7.54 19.78 6.12
CA THR A 179 -8.90 19.53 5.66
C THR A 179 -9.10 18.07 5.27
N LEU A 180 -8.14 17.41 4.64
CA LEU A 180 -8.18 15.97 4.39
C LEU A 180 -8.24 15.16 5.69
N LEU A 181 -7.43 15.54 6.70
CA LEU A 181 -7.44 14.88 8.01
C LEU A 181 -8.75 15.11 8.76
N LEU A 182 -9.31 16.33 8.72
CA LEU A 182 -10.63 16.64 9.27
C LEU A 182 -11.76 15.93 8.52
N TYR A 183 -11.62 15.74 7.20
CA TYR A 183 -12.59 15.02 6.39
C TYR A 183 -12.58 13.51 6.72
N VAL A 184 -11.40 12.92 6.91
CA VAL A 184 -11.25 11.53 7.38
C VAL A 184 -11.80 11.37 8.80
N LEU A 185 -11.59 12.33 9.69
CA LEU A 185 -12.19 12.33 11.03
C LEU A 185 -13.72 12.48 10.99
N ALA A 186 -14.25 13.31 10.09
CA ALA A 186 -15.69 13.47 9.90
C ALA A 186 -16.37 12.23 9.30
N TRP A 187 -15.60 11.35 8.64
CA TRP A 187 -16.09 10.08 8.11
C TRP A 187 -16.01 8.92 9.12
N LEU A 188 -15.27 9.11 10.21
CA LEU A 188 -15.12 8.15 11.32
C LEU A 188 -16.21 8.33 12.42
N VAL A 189 -17.03 9.38 12.33
CA VAL A 189 -18.21 9.65 13.18
C VAL A 189 -19.47 9.27 12.41
#